data_AF-A0A3C0XFR0-F1
#
_entry.id   AF-A0A3C0XFR0-F1
#
_cell.length_a   1.000
_cell.length_b   1.000
_cell.length_c   1.000
_cell.angle_alpha   90.00
_cell.angle_beta   90.00
_cell.angle_gamma   90.00
#
_symmetry.space_group_name_H-M   'P 1'
#
loop_
_entity.id
_entity.type
_entity.pdbx_description
1 polymer ?
#
loop_
_entity_poly.entity_id
_entity_poly.type
_entity_poly.pdbx_seq_one_letter_code
_entity_poly.pdbx_strand_id
1 'polypeptide(L)'
;MRRLLVIACLLASACTTDLPAPSPSSSPQAQPIARVSLRSVGLENGLTVDVPVGWSLTGVGSVNRATERLLLAGNTDVVSLPTIPNNGDLDVGALPSGSVTVEVESFCSMFCAGPADETPLPLDWSAAVPFRGSQPPGRHELALSFRWFDRPLFLVARWVDDAPASDIAAIADIARSVRPDPKPPATGEFNGWAGLGPLESIPLGTVRLVPLPVGAIIRPAYRTWDNEPFFIVHEPTGVLAFSSKPLVDRRCVVAFDAPTDRFTCSVDGRTFAWTRRGSYLGPEPASDMRPMTVIVRDGSVWVAYSD
;
A
#
# COMPACT_ATOMS: atom_id res chain seq x y z
N MET A 1 22.97 -38.79 -28.19
CA MET A 1 22.65 -39.77 -29.26
C MET A 1 21.49 -40.64 -28.78
N ARG A 2 20.46 -40.82 -29.64
CA ARG A 2 19.19 -41.60 -29.49
C ARG A 2 18.18 -40.99 -28.49
N ARG A 3 17.05 -40.33 -28.84
CA ARG A 3 15.93 -40.46 -29.84
C ARG A 3 15.00 -41.67 -29.66
N LEU A 4 13.68 -41.36 -29.68
CA LEU A 4 12.42 -42.15 -29.85
C LEU A 4 11.56 -42.17 -28.57
N LEU A 5 10.37 -41.55 -28.42
CA LEU A 5 9.23 -41.15 -29.30
C LEU A 5 8.43 -42.33 -29.87
N VAL A 6 7.29 -42.67 -29.22
CA VAL A 6 6.14 -43.46 -29.74
C VAL A 6 4.92 -43.04 -28.90
N ILE A 7 4.03 -42.14 -29.35
CA ILE A 7 2.86 -42.27 -30.26
C ILE A 7 1.77 -43.22 -29.75
N ALA A 8 0.58 -42.63 -29.63
CA ALA A 8 -0.70 -43.18 -29.24
C ALA A 8 -1.31 -44.17 -30.25
N CYS A 9 -2.16 -45.08 -29.75
CA CYS A 9 -3.25 -45.68 -30.53
C CYS A 9 -4.44 -45.97 -29.60
N LEU A 10 -5.54 -45.23 -29.83
CA LEU A 10 -6.91 -45.68 -29.57
C LEU A 10 -7.18 -46.94 -30.39
N LEU A 11 -7.97 -47.88 -29.86
CA LEU A 11 -9.10 -48.48 -30.58
C LEU A 11 -10.02 -49.22 -29.59
N ALA A 12 -11.30 -49.05 -29.87
CA ALA A 12 -12.46 -49.49 -29.09
C ALA A 12 -12.56 -51.01 -28.96
N SER A 13 -13.13 -51.46 -27.83
CA SER A 13 -13.94 -52.67 -27.83
C SER A 13 -15.10 -52.51 -26.85
N ALA A 14 -16.30 -52.63 -27.43
CA ALA A 14 -17.58 -52.55 -26.74
C ALA A 14 -17.84 -53.84 -25.97
N CYS A 15 -18.26 -53.72 -24.72
CA CYS A 15 -18.99 -54.76 -24.00
C CYS A 15 -20.12 -54.08 -23.23
N THR A 16 -21.31 -54.10 -23.83
CA THR A 16 -22.58 -53.78 -23.18
C THR A 16 -22.89 -54.86 -22.15
N THR A 17 -22.87 -54.49 -20.88
CA THR A 17 -23.51 -55.27 -19.81
C THR A 17 -24.58 -54.37 -19.21
N ASP A 18 -25.84 -54.77 -19.38
CA ASP A 18 -27.00 -54.09 -18.81
C ASP A 18 -26.89 -54.07 -17.28
N LEU A 19 -26.84 -52.86 -16.71
CA LEU A 19 -27.00 -52.60 -15.29
C LEU A 19 -28.26 -51.74 -15.08
N PRO A 20 -29.11 -52.05 -14.09
CA PRO A 20 -30.35 -51.32 -13.86
C PRO A 20 -30.06 -49.87 -13.46
N ALA A 21 -30.86 -48.95 -14.01
CA ALA A 21 -30.77 -47.52 -13.80
C ALA A 21 -30.87 -47.16 -12.29
N PRO A 22 -29.91 -46.41 -11.71
CA PRO A 22 -30.12 -45.81 -10.41
C PRO A 22 -31.15 -44.68 -10.53
N SER A 23 -32.10 -44.67 -9.60
CA SER A 23 -33.09 -43.60 -9.42
C SER A 23 -32.41 -42.24 -9.36
N PRO A 24 -33.05 -41.15 -9.81
CA PRO A 24 -32.47 -39.81 -9.74
C PRO A 24 -32.27 -39.42 -8.28
N SER A 25 -31.03 -39.53 -7.79
CA SER A 25 -30.60 -38.86 -6.58
C SER A 25 -30.69 -37.37 -6.84
N SER A 26 -31.63 -36.72 -6.17
CA SER A 26 -31.67 -35.26 -6.04
C SER A 26 -30.32 -34.81 -5.48
N SER A 27 -29.51 -34.17 -6.32
CA SER A 27 -28.33 -33.45 -5.88
C SER A 27 -28.72 -32.52 -4.72
N PRO A 28 -27.98 -32.50 -3.59
CA PRO A 28 -28.22 -31.48 -2.58
C PRO A 28 -27.99 -30.13 -3.25
N GLN A 29 -29.09 -29.39 -3.42
CA GLN A 29 -29.07 -28.00 -3.85
C GLN A 29 -28.20 -27.27 -2.84
N ALA A 30 -27.03 -26.79 -3.28
CA ALA A 30 -26.19 -25.92 -2.47
C ALA A 30 -27.07 -24.75 -2.04
N GLN A 31 -27.40 -24.70 -0.74
CA GLN A 31 -28.10 -23.56 -0.18
C GLN A 31 -27.25 -22.32 -0.48
N PRO A 32 -27.83 -21.21 -0.96
CA PRO A 32 -27.07 -19.98 -1.11
C PRO A 32 -26.52 -19.63 0.27
N ILE A 33 -25.19 -19.63 0.40
CA ILE A 33 -24.50 -19.17 1.59
C ILE A 33 -25.05 -17.77 1.87
N ALA A 34 -25.69 -17.58 3.04
CA ALA A 34 -26.20 -16.28 3.43
C ALA A 34 -25.05 -15.28 3.33
N ARG A 35 -25.16 -14.30 2.43
CA ARG A 35 -24.13 -13.28 2.28
C ARG A 35 -24.08 -12.50 3.58
N VAL A 36 -22.94 -12.55 4.26
CA VAL A 36 -22.67 -11.71 5.43
C VAL A 36 -22.85 -10.25 5.00
N SER A 37 -23.68 -9.50 5.74
CA SER A 37 -23.85 -8.07 5.47
C SER A 37 -22.59 -7.34 5.88
N LEU A 38 -22.06 -6.51 4.98
CA LEU A 38 -20.81 -5.78 5.14
C LEU A 38 -21.07 -4.27 5.23
N ARG A 39 -20.22 -3.56 5.97
CA ARG A 39 -20.14 -2.09 6.01
C ARG A 39 -18.75 -1.65 5.54
N SER A 40 -18.71 -0.63 4.70
CA SER A 40 -17.46 0.01 4.28
C SER A 40 -16.99 1.00 5.36
N VAL A 41 -15.70 0.97 5.70
CA VAL A 41 -15.07 1.86 6.68
C VAL A 41 -13.86 2.52 6.05
N GLY A 42 -13.83 3.85 6.02
CA GLY A 42 -12.69 4.62 5.56
C GLY A 42 -11.57 4.67 6.60
N LEU A 43 -10.32 4.57 6.16
CA LEU A 43 -9.11 4.49 6.99
C LEU A 43 -8.33 5.82 7.07
N GLU A 44 -8.93 6.93 6.63
CA GLU A 44 -8.38 8.30 6.59
C GLU A 44 -7.10 8.51 5.74
N ASN A 45 -6.50 7.43 5.20
CA ASN A 45 -5.35 7.45 4.31
C ASN A 45 -5.72 7.22 2.83
N GLY A 46 -7.01 7.37 2.49
CA GLY A 46 -7.55 7.10 1.16
C GLY A 46 -7.85 5.62 0.86
N LEU A 47 -7.71 4.75 1.86
CA LEU A 47 -8.19 3.37 1.79
C LEU A 47 -9.54 3.22 2.48
N THR A 48 -10.30 2.24 2.00
CA THR A 48 -11.53 1.73 2.60
C THR A 48 -11.40 0.22 2.74
N VAL A 49 -12.02 -0.31 3.79
CA VAL A 49 -12.11 -1.75 4.06
C VAL A 49 -13.55 -2.12 4.41
N ASP A 50 -13.99 -3.30 4.00
CA ASP A 50 -15.31 -3.82 4.35
C ASP A 50 -15.21 -4.71 5.58
N VAL A 51 -16.12 -4.50 6.53
CA VAL A 51 -16.18 -5.22 7.81
C VAL A 51 -17.59 -5.79 8.00
N PRO A 52 -17.77 -6.97 8.61
CA PRO A 52 -19.10 -7.46 8.95
C PRO A 52 -19.90 -6.46 9.81
N VAL A 53 -21.18 -6.25 9.47
CA VAL A 53 -22.04 -5.27 10.16
C VAL A 53 -22.19 -5.56 11.66
N GLY A 54 -22.15 -6.84 12.06
CA GLY A 54 -22.27 -7.26 13.45
C GLY A 54 -21.00 -7.09 14.29
N TRP A 55 -19.86 -6.74 13.70
CA TRP A 55 -18.62 -6.53 14.44
C TRP A 55 -18.63 -5.17 15.14
N SER A 56 -17.92 -5.03 16.25
CA SER A 56 -17.60 -3.71 16.85
C SER A 56 -16.43 -3.07 16.10
N LEU A 57 -16.28 -1.74 16.19
CA LEU A 57 -15.16 -1.00 15.61
C LEU A 57 -14.69 0.16 16.49
N THR A 58 -13.43 0.52 16.35
CA THR A 58 -12.85 1.78 16.79
C THR A 58 -11.89 2.30 15.71
N GLY A 59 -11.83 3.62 15.57
CA GLY A 59 -11.18 4.30 14.45
C GLY A 59 -9.73 4.69 14.71
N VAL A 60 -9.31 5.76 14.03
CA VAL A 60 -7.93 6.24 14.00
C VAL A 60 -7.48 6.72 15.38
N GLY A 61 -6.26 6.37 15.77
CA GLY A 61 -5.64 6.89 16.99
C GLY A 61 -4.25 6.32 17.26
N SER A 62 -3.44 7.08 18.00
CA SER A 62 -2.16 6.58 18.50
C SER A 62 -2.40 5.51 19.56
N VAL A 63 -1.90 4.31 19.31
CA VAL A 63 -1.92 3.20 20.29
C VAL A 63 -0.76 3.37 21.27
N ASN A 64 0.42 3.70 20.74
CA ASN A 64 1.61 4.10 21.48
C ASN A 64 2.46 5.06 20.64
N ARG A 65 3.67 5.38 21.13
CA ARG A 65 4.63 6.25 20.42
C ARG A 65 5.07 5.73 19.05
N ALA A 66 4.89 4.44 18.78
CA ALA A 66 5.38 3.76 17.58
C ALA A 66 4.27 3.29 16.64
N THR A 67 3.01 3.29 17.10
CA THR A 67 1.90 2.61 16.43
C THR A 67 0.72 3.54 16.32
N GLU A 68 0.28 3.77 15.09
CA GLU A 68 -0.96 4.46 14.76
C GLU A 68 -1.95 3.44 14.23
N ARG A 69 -3.08 3.28 14.93
CA ARG A 69 -4.19 2.47 14.47
C ARG A 69 -5.00 3.29 13.48
N LEU A 70 -5.36 2.69 12.35
CA LEU A 70 -6.32 3.24 11.39
C LEU A 70 -7.72 2.63 11.58
N LEU A 71 -7.77 1.36 11.98
CA LEU A 71 -8.99 0.65 12.31
C LEU A 71 -8.67 -0.48 13.28
N LEU A 72 -9.54 -0.72 14.25
CA LEU A 72 -9.66 -2.01 14.93
C LEU A 72 -11.12 -2.45 14.85
N ALA A 73 -11.35 -3.65 14.35
CA ALA A 73 -12.66 -4.29 14.27
C ALA A 73 -12.62 -5.69 14.88
N GLY A 74 -13.75 -6.18 15.38
CA GLY A 74 -13.82 -7.53 15.92
C GLY A 74 -15.23 -7.98 16.23
N ASN A 75 -15.43 -9.28 16.39
CA ASN A 75 -16.74 -9.87 16.71
C ASN A 75 -17.18 -9.66 18.17
N THR A 76 -16.32 -9.07 19.00
CA THR A 76 -16.59 -8.65 20.38
C THR A 76 -16.46 -7.14 20.53
N ASP A 77 -16.80 -6.59 21.70
CA ASP A 77 -16.60 -5.16 21.98
C ASP A 77 -15.10 -4.80 22.00
N VAL A 78 -14.63 -4.16 20.91
CA VAL A 78 -13.22 -3.81 20.74
C VAL A 78 -12.73 -2.67 21.63
N VAL A 79 -13.64 -1.85 22.18
CA VAL A 79 -13.27 -0.73 23.07
C VAL A 79 -12.84 -1.23 24.44
N SER A 80 -13.43 -2.33 24.90
CA SER A 80 -13.17 -2.92 26.22
C SER A 80 -12.12 -4.04 26.21
N LEU A 81 -11.48 -4.29 25.07
CA LEU A 81 -10.48 -5.37 24.96
C LEU A 81 -9.25 -5.08 25.84
N PRO A 82 -8.62 -6.14 26.39
CA PRO A 82 -7.43 -5.98 27.20
C PRO A 82 -6.27 -5.46 26.33
N THR A 83 -5.50 -4.54 26.91
CA THR A 83 -4.31 -3.96 26.29
C THR A 83 -3.09 -4.22 27.15
N ILE A 84 -1.92 -4.31 26.51
CA ILE A 84 -0.64 -4.48 27.18
C ILE A 84 -0.38 -3.22 28.02
N PRO A 85 -0.15 -3.36 29.35
CA PRO A 85 0.09 -2.22 30.22
C PRO A 85 1.25 -1.34 29.73
N ASN A 86 1.05 -0.02 29.74
CA ASN A 86 2.00 1.00 29.28
C ASN A 86 2.39 0.94 27.78
N ASN A 87 1.72 0.10 26.99
CA ASN A 87 1.93 -0.03 25.54
C ASN A 87 0.64 0.20 24.75
N GLY A 88 -0.54 -0.17 25.27
CA GLY A 88 -1.81 0.11 24.59
C GLY A 88 -2.12 -0.81 23.39
N ASP A 89 -1.14 -1.56 22.88
CA ASP A 89 -1.35 -2.68 21.96
C ASP A 89 -2.31 -3.70 22.58
N LEU A 90 -3.08 -4.43 21.75
CA LEU A 90 -3.96 -5.50 22.26
C LEU A 90 -3.14 -6.61 22.92
N ASP A 91 -3.58 -7.04 24.10
CA ASP A 91 -3.00 -8.20 24.78
C ASP A 91 -3.63 -9.48 24.21
N VAL A 92 -2.95 -10.08 23.24
CA VAL A 92 -3.37 -11.34 22.59
C VAL A 92 -3.59 -12.46 23.61
N GLY A 93 -2.76 -12.52 24.66
CA GLY A 93 -2.82 -13.53 25.70
C GLY A 93 -4.09 -13.42 26.55
N ALA A 94 -4.62 -12.21 26.70
CA ALA A 94 -5.80 -11.93 27.49
C ALA A 94 -7.11 -11.86 26.69
N LEU A 95 -7.07 -12.07 25.36
CA LEU A 95 -8.28 -12.00 24.53
C LEU A 95 -9.40 -12.94 25.05
N PRO A 96 -10.65 -12.46 25.09
CA PRO A 96 -11.80 -13.29 25.48
C PRO A 96 -11.98 -14.52 24.59
N SER A 97 -12.63 -15.55 25.15
CA SER A 97 -13.09 -16.71 24.38
C SER A 97 -13.98 -16.27 23.23
N GLY A 98 -13.85 -16.94 22.09
CA GLY A 98 -14.63 -16.66 20.89
C GLY A 98 -14.15 -15.45 20.07
N SER A 99 -13.17 -14.69 20.56
CA SER A 99 -12.77 -13.41 19.93
C SER A 99 -12.01 -13.59 18.62
N VAL A 100 -12.37 -12.78 17.64
CA VAL A 100 -11.62 -12.47 16.41
C VAL A 100 -11.51 -10.97 16.29
N THR A 101 -10.31 -10.46 16.05
CA THR A 101 -10.07 -9.05 15.75
C THR A 101 -9.21 -8.89 14.50
N VAL A 102 -9.45 -7.79 13.79
CA VAL A 102 -8.63 -7.32 12.68
C VAL A 102 -8.30 -5.85 12.92
N GLU A 103 -7.03 -5.52 12.84
CA GLU A 103 -6.49 -4.19 13.01
C GLU A 103 -5.73 -3.77 11.75
N VAL A 104 -5.97 -2.55 11.28
CA VAL A 104 -5.11 -1.91 10.28
C VAL A 104 -4.30 -0.85 11.00
N GLU A 105 -2.98 -0.97 10.97
CA GLU A 105 -2.07 -0.09 11.70
C GLU A 105 -0.87 0.34 10.84
N SER A 106 -0.32 1.49 11.19
CA SER A 106 1.02 1.93 10.81
C SER A 106 1.93 1.70 12.01
N PHE A 107 3.02 0.93 11.82
CA PHE A 107 3.98 0.60 12.88
C PHE A 107 5.40 1.03 12.48
N CYS A 108 5.97 1.96 13.24
CA CYS A 108 7.31 2.50 13.04
C CYS A 108 8.04 2.70 14.39
N SER A 109 8.40 1.62 15.09
CA SER A 109 9.12 1.74 16.37
C SER A 109 10.60 2.13 16.24
N MET A 110 11.30 1.66 15.21
CA MET A 110 12.71 2.02 14.92
C MET A 110 13.07 1.89 13.43
N PHE A 111 12.43 0.97 12.71
CA PHE A 111 12.38 0.92 11.25
C PHE A 111 10.93 0.65 10.88
N CYS A 112 10.40 1.36 9.90
CA CYS A 112 9.10 1.00 9.36
C CYS A 112 9.29 -0.30 8.57
N ALA A 113 9.05 -1.42 9.23
CA ALA A 113 9.05 -2.72 8.59
C ALA A 113 7.87 -2.78 7.62
N GLY A 114 8.08 -3.34 6.44
CA GLY A 114 7.06 -3.43 5.41
C GLY A 114 7.71 -3.67 4.04
N PRO A 115 6.92 -3.96 3.01
CA PRO A 115 7.44 -4.09 1.66
C PRO A 115 8.22 -2.82 1.26
N ALA A 116 9.28 -2.96 0.47
CA ALA A 116 10.02 -1.82 -0.06
C ALA A 116 9.23 -1.10 -1.17
N ASP A 117 8.43 -1.86 -1.92
CA ASP A 117 7.66 -1.39 -3.05
C ASP A 117 6.16 -1.32 -2.72
N GLU A 118 5.41 -0.53 -3.50
CA GLU A 118 3.96 -0.46 -3.43
C GLU A 118 3.32 -1.85 -3.54
N THR A 119 2.37 -2.15 -2.65
CA THR A 119 1.69 -3.44 -2.68
C THR A 119 0.49 -3.38 -3.64
N PRO A 120 0.36 -4.37 -4.55
CA PRO A 120 -0.83 -4.51 -5.38
C PRO A 120 -2.05 -4.77 -4.51
N LEU A 121 -3.19 -4.20 -4.90
CA LEU A 121 -4.48 -4.49 -4.28
C LEU A 121 -5.35 -5.30 -5.28
N PRO A 122 -6.20 -6.24 -4.82
CA PRO A 122 -6.52 -6.55 -3.43
C PRO A 122 -5.43 -7.34 -2.70
N LEU A 123 -5.45 -7.28 -1.37
CA LEU A 123 -4.51 -8.02 -0.53
C LEU A 123 -4.82 -9.54 -0.50
N ASP A 124 -3.76 -10.36 -0.44
CA ASP A 124 -3.86 -11.81 -0.31
C ASP A 124 -3.48 -12.27 1.11
N TRP A 125 -4.48 -12.67 1.89
CA TRP A 125 -4.29 -13.15 3.26
C TRP A 125 -3.44 -14.43 3.35
N SER A 126 -3.31 -15.20 2.27
CA SER A 126 -2.46 -16.40 2.28
C SER A 126 -0.96 -16.09 2.47
N ALA A 127 -0.56 -14.84 2.22
CA ALA A 127 0.80 -14.35 2.46
C ALA A 127 1.02 -13.83 3.90
N ALA A 128 0.01 -13.88 4.77
CA ALA A 128 0.14 -13.44 6.16
C ALA A 128 1.13 -14.32 6.93
N VAL A 129 1.95 -13.68 7.75
CA VAL A 129 3.00 -14.33 8.56
C VAL A 129 2.78 -14.07 10.04
N PRO A 130 3.36 -14.88 10.95
CA PRO A 130 3.36 -14.56 12.37
C PRO A 130 3.89 -13.14 12.62
N PHE A 131 3.12 -12.32 13.33
CA PHE A 131 3.45 -10.89 13.48
C PHE A 131 4.49 -10.64 14.57
N ARG A 132 4.20 -11.04 15.82
CA ARG A 132 5.11 -10.84 16.95
C ARG A 132 5.19 -12.09 17.83
N GLY A 133 6.43 -12.54 18.06
CA GLY A 133 6.76 -13.51 19.10
C GLY A 133 6.04 -14.86 19.01
N SER A 134 6.30 -15.71 20.00
CA SER A 134 5.51 -16.92 20.22
C SER A 134 4.24 -16.56 20.98
N GLN A 135 3.08 -16.94 20.44
CA GLN A 135 1.80 -16.76 21.13
C GLN A 135 1.58 -17.86 22.17
N PRO A 136 0.83 -17.59 23.26
CA PRO A 136 0.36 -18.63 24.16
C PRO A 136 -0.45 -19.70 23.41
N PRO A 137 -0.50 -20.96 23.90
CA PRO A 137 -1.34 -21.98 23.30
C PRO A 137 -2.80 -21.54 23.14
N GLY A 138 -3.37 -21.82 21.96
CA GLY A 138 -4.73 -21.45 21.60
C GLY A 138 -4.98 -19.96 21.37
N ARG A 139 -3.91 -19.21 21.11
CA ARG A 139 -3.94 -17.82 20.64
C ARG A 139 -3.18 -17.71 19.34
N HIS A 140 -3.72 -16.94 18.42
CA HIS A 140 -3.16 -16.74 17.09
C HIS A 140 -3.01 -15.27 16.79
N GLU A 141 -1.91 -14.94 16.14
CA GLU A 141 -1.66 -13.60 15.62
C GLU A 141 -0.88 -13.72 14.31
N LEU A 142 -1.51 -13.25 13.23
CA LEU A 142 -0.88 -13.15 11.92
C LEU A 142 -1.00 -11.72 11.41
N ALA A 143 -0.03 -11.29 10.62
CA ALA A 143 -0.07 -10.01 9.94
C ALA A 143 0.28 -10.15 8.47
N LEU A 144 -0.38 -9.32 7.68
CA LEU A 144 -0.02 -9.05 6.30
C LEU A 144 0.53 -7.62 6.23
N SER A 145 1.82 -7.49 5.91
CA SER A 145 2.43 -6.18 5.66
C SER A 145 2.16 -5.74 4.23
N PHE A 146 1.77 -4.48 4.03
CA PHE A 146 1.56 -3.90 2.71
C PHE A 146 2.03 -2.44 2.69
N ARG A 147 2.27 -1.88 1.51
CA ARG A 147 2.68 -0.48 1.33
C ARG A 147 1.65 0.24 0.46
N TRP A 148 1.21 1.40 0.93
CA TRP A 148 0.25 2.27 0.26
C TRP A 148 0.78 3.71 0.22
N PHE A 149 1.07 4.20 -0.97
CA PHE A 149 1.62 5.54 -1.20
C PHE A 149 2.80 5.87 -0.26
N ASP A 150 3.85 5.04 -0.34
CA ASP A 150 5.08 5.09 0.46
C ASP A 150 4.88 4.96 1.99
N ARG A 151 3.67 4.62 2.43
CA ARG A 151 3.39 4.31 3.84
C ARG A 151 3.31 2.80 4.02
N PRO A 152 4.23 2.20 4.80
CA PRO A 152 4.09 0.81 5.22
C PRO A 152 2.96 0.69 6.25
N LEU A 153 2.13 -0.32 6.06
CA LEU A 153 0.95 -0.63 6.85
C LEU A 153 0.91 -2.13 7.14
N PHE A 154 0.15 -2.48 8.16
CA PHE A 154 -0.08 -3.86 8.57
C PHE A 154 -1.56 -4.10 8.73
N LEU A 155 -2.04 -5.21 8.17
CA LEU A 155 -3.33 -5.80 8.55
C LEU A 155 -3.02 -6.95 9.49
N VAL A 156 -3.31 -6.78 10.77
CA VAL A 156 -3.04 -7.75 11.83
C VAL A 156 -4.35 -8.40 12.23
N ALA A 157 -4.41 -9.72 12.23
CA ALA A 157 -5.55 -10.47 12.73
C ALA A 157 -5.16 -11.30 13.94
N ARG A 158 -6.03 -11.30 14.96
CA ARG A 158 -5.84 -12.05 16.21
C ARG A 158 -7.09 -12.85 16.51
N TRP A 159 -6.94 -14.09 16.92
CA TRP A 159 -8.09 -14.91 17.31
C TRP A 159 -7.75 -15.98 18.35
N VAL A 160 -8.79 -16.49 18.99
CA VAL A 160 -8.73 -17.62 19.92
C VAL A 160 -9.16 -18.90 19.21
N ASP A 161 -8.61 -20.06 19.61
CA ASP A 161 -8.94 -21.39 19.03
C ASP A 161 -10.44 -21.69 18.96
N ASP A 162 -11.22 -21.23 19.94
CA ASP A 162 -12.66 -21.45 20.03
C ASP A 162 -13.50 -20.38 19.32
N ALA A 163 -12.87 -19.49 18.56
CA ALA A 163 -13.54 -18.48 17.76
C ALA A 163 -14.43 -19.10 16.66
N PRO A 164 -15.58 -18.48 16.33
CA PRO A 164 -16.44 -18.98 15.26
C PRO A 164 -15.69 -19.09 13.93
N ALA A 165 -15.78 -20.25 13.28
CA ALA A 165 -15.10 -20.49 12.01
C ALA A 165 -15.50 -19.48 10.92
N SER A 166 -16.73 -18.95 10.98
CA SER A 166 -17.19 -17.90 10.08
C SER A 166 -16.46 -16.56 10.29
N ASP A 167 -16.15 -16.20 11.53
CA ASP A 167 -15.42 -14.97 11.84
C ASP A 167 -13.94 -15.10 11.48
N ILE A 168 -13.34 -16.28 11.68
CA ILE A 168 -11.97 -16.57 11.22
C ILE A 168 -11.90 -16.50 9.68
N ALA A 169 -12.88 -17.10 8.99
CA ALA A 169 -12.94 -17.05 7.53
C ALA A 169 -13.12 -15.61 6.99
N ALA A 170 -13.84 -14.76 7.73
CA ALA A 170 -14.06 -13.36 7.36
C ALA A 170 -12.75 -12.54 7.28
N ILE A 171 -11.68 -12.94 7.97
CA ILE A 171 -10.38 -12.22 7.94
C ILE A 171 -9.87 -12.10 6.49
N ALA A 172 -9.94 -13.17 5.71
CA ALA A 172 -9.47 -13.17 4.34
C ALA A 172 -10.33 -12.26 3.43
N ASP A 173 -11.63 -12.18 3.69
CA ASP A 173 -12.54 -11.30 2.96
C ASP A 173 -12.31 -9.83 3.33
N ILE A 174 -12.07 -9.52 4.62
CA ILE A 174 -11.69 -8.20 5.09
C ILE A 174 -10.38 -7.76 4.41
N ALA A 175 -9.34 -8.61 4.42
CA ALA A 175 -8.08 -8.30 3.76
C ALA A 175 -8.26 -8.01 2.26
N ARG A 176 -9.00 -8.86 1.54
CA ARG A 176 -9.27 -8.68 0.11
C ARG A 176 -10.08 -7.42 -0.20
N SER A 177 -10.87 -6.95 0.76
CA SER A 177 -11.72 -5.76 0.59
C SER A 177 -10.96 -4.44 0.66
N VAL A 178 -9.73 -4.44 1.20
CA VAL A 178 -8.88 -3.24 1.27
C VAL A 178 -8.65 -2.70 -0.13
N ARG A 179 -9.14 -1.48 -0.36
CA ARG A 179 -9.13 -0.83 -1.68
C ARG A 179 -9.07 0.69 -1.52
N PRO A 180 -8.57 1.41 -2.53
CA PRO A 180 -8.69 2.86 -2.50
C PRO A 180 -10.12 3.32 -2.70
N ASP A 181 -10.49 4.35 -1.97
CA ASP A 181 -11.74 5.07 -2.15
C ASP A 181 -11.57 6.55 -1.78
N PRO A 182 -11.64 7.48 -2.76
CA PRO A 182 -11.83 7.22 -4.19
C PRO A 182 -10.61 6.51 -4.81
N LYS A 183 -10.82 5.87 -5.96
CA LYS A 183 -9.71 5.32 -6.77
C LYS A 183 -8.75 6.46 -7.18
N PRO A 184 -7.41 6.28 -7.09
CA PRO A 184 -6.49 7.29 -7.57
C PRO A 184 -6.72 7.57 -9.05
N PRO A 185 -6.78 8.85 -9.47
CA PRO A 185 -6.93 9.21 -10.87
C PRO A 185 -5.68 8.80 -11.66
N ALA A 186 -5.81 8.68 -12.99
CA ALA A 186 -4.64 8.40 -13.84
C ALA A 186 -3.61 9.55 -13.81
N THR A 187 -4.08 10.79 -13.65
CA THR A 187 -3.27 12.02 -13.55
C THR A 187 -3.93 13.00 -12.59
N GLY A 188 -3.15 13.87 -11.96
CA GLY A 188 -3.66 14.93 -11.08
C GLY A 188 -3.35 14.68 -9.60
N GLU A 189 -3.98 15.44 -8.71
CA GLU A 189 -3.74 15.31 -7.28
C GLU A 189 -4.49 14.09 -6.68
N PHE A 190 -3.82 13.41 -5.74
CA PHE A 190 -4.44 12.42 -4.86
C PHE A 190 -3.74 12.39 -3.50
N ASN A 191 -4.42 12.86 -2.45
CA ASN A 191 -3.93 12.82 -1.06
C ASN A 191 -2.49 13.32 -0.87
N GLY A 192 -2.12 14.41 -1.53
CA GLY A 192 -0.77 14.97 -1.47
C GLY A 192 0.24 14.32 -2.42
N TRP A 193 -0.23 13.59 -3.44
CA TRP A 193 0.59 13.04 -4.52
C TRP A 193 0.20 13.59 -5.90
N ALA A 194 1.20 13.74 -6.76
CA ALA A 194 1.12 14.14 -8.15
C ALA A 194 1.07 12.91 -9.07
N GLY A 195 -0.09 12.56 -9.61
CA GLY A 195 -0.20 11.55 -10.65
C GLY A 195 0.25 12.13 -12.00
N LEU A 196 1.29 11.53 -12.59
CA LEU A 196 1.86 11.96 -13.87
C LEU A 196 1.41 11.09 -15.05
N GLY A 197 0.62 10.05 -14.80
CA GLY A 197 0.20 9.08 -15.80
C GLY A 197 1.15 7.88 -15.90
N PRO A 198 0.92 7.01 -16.90
CA PRO A 198 1.71 5.80 -17.11
C PRO A 198 3.19 6.12 -17.31
N LEU A 199 4.07 5.28 -16.76
CA LEU A 199 5.52 5.40 -16.92
C LEU A 199 5.92 5.38 -18.40
N GLU A 200 5.24 4.59 -19.24
CA GLU A 200 5.51 4.56 -20.69
C GLU A 200 5.28 5.92 -21.40
N SER A 201 4.48 6.81 -20.80
CA SER A 201 4.23 8.15 -21.34
C SER A 201 5.36 9.14 -21.04
N ILE A 202 6.33 8.74 -20.23
CA ILE A 202 7.52 9.52 -19.87
C ILE A 202 8.72 8.87 -20.55
N PRO A 203 9.24 9.39 -21.68
CA PRO A 203 10.38 8.78 -22.36
C PRO A 203 11.65 8.73 -21.51
N LEU A 204 12.49 7.70 -21.69
CA LEU A 204 13.83 7.68 -21.12
C LEU A 204 14.64 8.91 -21.58
N GLY A 205 15.39 9.51 -20.66
CA GLY A 205 16.13 10.76 -20.88
C GLY A 205 15.30 12.03 -20.71
N THR A 206 14.00 11.92 -20.38
CA THR A 206 13.16 13.09 -20.11
C THR A 206 13.70 13.89 -18.94
N VAL A 207 13.84 15.20 -19.13
CA VAL A 207 13.90 16.19 -18.06
C VAL A 207 12.81 17.23 -18.31
N ARG A 208 11.83 17.32 -17.41
CA ARG A 208 10.66 18.18 -17.60
C ARG A 208 10.26 18.86 -16.31
N LEU A 209 10.00 20.17 -16.38
CA LEU A 209 9.32 20.90 -15.32
C LEU A 209 7.83 20.54 -15.34
N VAL A 210 7.32 20.03 -14.23
CA VAL A 210 5.93 19.70 -14.01
C VAL A 210 5.31 20.78 -13.11
N PRO A 211 4.24 21.47 -13.58
CA PRO A 211 3.54 22.43 -12.74
C PRO A 211 2.80 21.69 -11.62
N LEU A 212 2.50 22.42 -10.54
CA LEU A 212 1.59 21.94 -9.51
C LEU A 212 0.21 21.63 -10.15
N PRO A 213 -0.39 20.45 -9.93
CA PRO A 213 -1.66 20.11 -10.54
C PRO A 213 -2.78 20.96 -9.97
N VAL A 214 -3.82 21.12 -10.77
CA VAL A 214 -5.06 21.78 -10.34
C VAL A 214 -5.67 20.98 -9.19
N GLY A 215 -6.04 21.68 -8.11
CA GLY A 215 -6.60 21.06 -6.92
C GLY A 215 -5.56 20.56 -5.90
N ALA A 216 -4.26 20.79 -6.15
CA ALA A 216 -3.24 20.51 -5.16
C ALA A 216 -3.56 21.11 -3.79
N ILE A 217 -3.47 20.29 -2.74
CA ILE A 217 -3.66 20.75 -1.36
C ILE A 217 -2.53 21.71 -1.02
N ILE A 218 -2.84 23.01 -1.00
CA ILE A 218 -1.87 24.04 -0.64
C ILE A 218 -1.56 23.95 0.85
N ARG A 219 -0.36 23.52 1.19
CA ARG A 219 0.08 23.37 2.59
C ARG A 219 0.55 24.71 3.15
N PRO A 220 0.47 24.93 4.48
CA PRO A 220 0.86 26.18 5.11
C PRO A 220 2.25 26.65 4.68
N ALA A 221 2.45 27.97 4.57
CA ALA A 221 3.62 28.58 3.95
C ALA A 221 4.99 28.21 4.57
N TYR A 222 5.05 27.60 5.75
CA TYR A 222 6.30 27.09 6.31
C TYR A 222 6.78 25.78 5.63
N ARG A 223 5.90 25.07 4.92
CA ARG A 223 6.23 23.95 4.02
C ARG A 223 6.35 24.45 2.57
N THR A 224 7.30 25.35 2.33
CA THR A 224 7.40 26.10 1.06
C THR A 224 7.62 25.25 -0.19
N TRP A 225 8.12 24.02 -0.05
CA TRP A 225 8.48 23.18 -1.20
C TRP A 225 7.29 22.38 -1.74
N ASP A 226 6.26 22.21 -0.91
CA ASP A 226 5.09 21.37 -1.17
C ASP A 226 4.13 22.00 -2.19
N ASN A 227 4.29 23.30 -2.46
CA ASN A 227 3.42 24.09 -3.35
C ASN A 227 4.14 24.57 -4.61
N GLU A 228 5.34 24.07 -4.88
CA GLU A 228 6.17 24.53 -6.00
C GLU A 228 6.14 23.52 -7.16
N PRO A 229 6.32 23.98 -8.41
CA PRO A 229 6.61 23.08 -9.52
C PRO A 229 7.84 22.21 -9.22
N PHE A 230 7.97 21.08 -9.90
CA PHE A 230 9.08 20.17 -9.70
C PHE A 230 9.58 19.61 -11.03
N PHE A 231 10.85 19.27 -11.08
CA PHE A 231 11.44 18.59 -12.22
C PHE A 231 11.25 17.08 -12.08
N ILE A 232 10.95 16.43 -13.20
CA ILE A 232 11.01 14.97 -13.31
C ILE A 232 12.16 14.61 -14.24
N VAL A 233 12.90 13.58 -13.86
CA VAL A 233 14.04 13.06 -14.62
C VAL A 233 13.83 11.56 -14.78
N HIS A 234 13.70 11.07 -16.01
CA HIS A 234 13.57 9.65 -16.28
C HIS A 234 14.90 9.06 -16.78
N GLU A 235 15.54 8.27 -15.93
CA GLU A 235 16.81 7.60 -16.19
C GLU A 235 16.59 6.10 -16.40
N PRO A 236 17.58 5.37 -16.97
CA PRO A 236 17.50 3.91 -17.08
C PRO A 236 17.32 3.18 -15.74
N THR A 237 17.73 3.81 -14.62
CA THR A 237 17.60 3.26 -13.27
C THR A 237 16.27 3.59 -12.60
N GLY A 238 15.43 4.45 -13.18
CA GLY A 238 14.16 4.87 -12.62
C GLY A 238 13.82 6.34 -12.83
N VAL A 239 12.75 6.79 -12.19
CA VAL A 239 12.29 8.18 -12.23
C VAL A 239 12.72 8.90 -10.95
N LEU A 240 13.30 10.08 -11.10
CA LEU A 240 13.66 10.98 -10.02
C LEU A 240 12.80 12.24 -10.12
N ALA A 241 12.56 12.89 -8.98
CA ALA A 241 11.95 14.20 -8.94
C ALA A 241 12.67 15.13 -7.98
N PHE A 242 12.72 16.41 -8.34
CA PHE A 242 13.38 17.45 -7.55
C PHE A 242 12.51 18.71 -7.50
N SER A 243 12.47 19.37 -6.36
CA SER A 243 11.81 20.68 -6.27
C SER A 243 12.45 21.66 -7.26
N SER A 244 11.63 22.47 -7.95
CA SER A 244 12.13 23.54 -8.84
C SER A 244 12.76 24.70 -8.09
N LYS A 245 12.61 24.73 -6.75
CA LYS A 245 13.21 25.71 -5.87
C LYS A 245 14.40 25.04 -5.14
N PRO A 246 15.61 25.60 -5.23
CA PRO A 246 16.76 25.05 -4.54
C PRO A 246 16.85 25.58 -3.09
N LEU A 247 17.50 24.83 -2.21
CA LEU A 247 17.69 25.22 -0.81
C LEU A 247 18.60 26.45 -0.66
N VAL A 248 19.55 26.64 -1.58
CA VAL A 248 20.60 27.67 -1.52
C VAL A 248 20.07 29.10 -1.62
N ASP A 249 19.05 29.36 -2.45
CA ASP A 249 18.36 30.65 -2.56
C ASP A 249 16.95 30.45 -3.15
N ARG A 250 15.91 30.89 -2.45
CA ARG A 250 14.50 30.72 -2.90
C ARG A 250 14.10 31.65 -4.05
N ARG A 251 14.86 32.72 -4.28
CA ARG A 251 14.69 33.62 -5.44
C ARG A 251 15.18 32.97 -6.72
N CYS A 252 15.99 31.91 -6.60
CA CYS A 252 16.54 31.18 -7.72
C CYS A 252 15.41 30.49 -8.52
N VAL A 253 15.33 30.80 -9.81
CA VAL A 253 14.48 30.10 -10.76
C VAL A 253 15.35 29.10 -11.51
N VAL A 254 15.21 27.82 -11.14
CA VAL A 254 15.99 26.75 -11.76
C VAL A 254 15.44 26.46 -13.15
N ALA A 255 16.35 26.34 -14.12
CA ALA A 255 16.07 25.89 -15.47
C ALA A 255 16.97 24.71 -15.82
N PHE A 256 16.50 23.81 -16.70
CA PHE A 256 17.33 22.74 -17.24
C PHE A 256 17.91 23.16 -18.59
N ASP A 257 19.23 23.08 -18.70
CA ASP A 257 19.99 23.35 -19.91
C ASP A 257 20.40 22.03 -20.57
N ALA A 258 19.63 21.60 -21.58
CA ALA A 258 19.82 20.33 -22.26
C ALA A 258 21.21 20.17 -22.93
N PRO A 259 21.78 21.20 -23.60
CA PRO A 259 23.15 21.16 -24.13
C PRO A 259 24.24 20.80 -23.12
N THR A 260 24.16 21.35 -21.89
CA THR A 260 25.17 21.09 -20.85
C THR A 260 24.76 20.00 -19.87
N ASP A 261 23.55 19.48 -20.02
CA ASP A 261 22.93 18.45 -19.20
C ASP A 261 22.85 18.79 -17.71
N ARG A 262 22.48 20.05 -17.42
CA ARG A 262 22.55 20.61 -16.07
C ARG A 262 21.31 21.41 -15.71
N PHE A 263 20.97 21.38 -14.44
CA PHE A 263 20.13 22.43 -13.88
C PHE A 263 20.98 23.64 -13.59
N THR A 264 20.49 24.83 -13.91
CA THR A 264 21.19 26.09 -13.66
C THR A 264 20.23 27.13 -13.15
N CYS A 265 20.78 28.10 -12.43
CA CYS A 265 20.05 29.27 -11.99
C CYS A 265 21.04 30.42 -11.76
N SER A 266 20.61 31.65 -12.01
CA SER A 266 21.42 32.85 -11.74
C SER A 266 20.66 33.83 -10.85
N VAL A 267 21.30 34.26 -9.76
CA VAL A 267 20.77 35.25 -8.82
C VAL A 267 21.87 36.25 -8.49
N ASP A 268 21.60 37.55 -8.65
CA ASP A 268 22.52 38.64 -8.31
C ASP A 268 23.94 38.47 -8.89
N GLY A 269 24.04 37.94 -10.12
CA GLY A 269 25.33 37.72 -10.82
C GLY A 269 26.08 36.44 -10.41
N ARG A 270 25.55 35.64 -9.48
CA ARG A 270 26.07 34.31 -9.14
C ARG A 270 25.29 33.23 -9.90
N THR A 271 26.02 32.30 -10.52
CA THR A 271 25.42 31.13 -11.18
C THR A 271 25.58 29.90 -10.30
N PHE A 272 24.47 29.22 -10.08
CA PHE A 272 24.36 27.93 -9.42
C PHE A 272 24.10 26.88 -10.48
N ALA A 273 24.75 25.72 -10.35
CA ALA A 273 24.59 24.61 -11.28
C ALA A 273 24.54 23.28 -10.54
N TRP A 274 23.70 22.38 -11.02
CA TRP A 274 23.56 21.02 -10.54
C TRP A 274 23.63 20.05 -11.72
N THR A 275 24.07 18.82 -11.44
CA THR A 275 23.95 17.71 -12.40
C THR A 275 22.47 17.43 -12.71
N ARG A 276 22.20 16.68 -13.79
CA ARG A 276 20.86 16.11 -14.05
C ARG A 276 20.27 15.32 -12.86
N ARG A 277 21.12 14.78 -11.96
CA ARG A 277 20.70 14.03 -10.78
C ARG A 277 20.53 14.91 -9.53
N GLY A 278 20.53 16.23 -9.68
CA GLY A 278 20.29 17.17 -8.59
C GLY A 278 21.52 17.47 -7.72
N SER A 279 22.67 16.83 -7.94
CA SER A 279 23.89 17.12 -7.16
C SER A 279 24.49 18.48 -7.53
N TYR A 280 24.79 19.31 -6.55
CA TYR A 280 25.35 20.65 -6.72
C TYR A 280 26.81 20.59 -7.18
N LEU A 281 27.16 21.46 -8.13
CA LEU A 281 28.50 21.50 -8.73
C LEU A 281 29.42 22.55 -8.07
N GLY A 282 28.91 23.33 -7.12
CA GLY A 282 29.71 24.28 -6.37
C GLY A 282 30.40 23.67 -5.14
N PRO A 283 31.09 24.50 -4.33
CA PRO A 283 31.91 24.02 -3.20
C PRO A 283 31.11 23.53 -1.99
N GLU A 284 29.77 23.63 -1.99
CA GLU A 284 28.90 23.36 -0.84
C GLU A 284 27.95 22.18 -1.13
N PRO A 285 28.31 20.93 -0.81
CA PRO A 285 27.47 19.75 -1.09
C PRO A 285 26.09 19.78 -0.44
N ALA A 286 25.91 20.53 0.65
CA ALA A 286 24.61 20.71 1.31
C ALA A 286 23.58 21.50 0.45
N SER A 287 24.00 22.02 -0.72
CA SER A 287 23.17 22.78 -1.65
C SER A 287 22.56 21.93 -2.77
N ASP A 288 22.59 20.59 -2.68
CA ASP A 288 21.90 19.70 -3.61
C ASP A 288 20.42 20.09 -3.78
N MET A 289 19.87 19.81 -4.97
CA MET A 289 18.45 20.00 -5.21
C MET A 289 17.65 19.11 -4.25
N ARG A 290 16.57 19.66 -3.69
CA ARG A 290 15.71 18.93 -2.77
C ARG A 290 15.03 17.76 -3.52
N PRO A 291 15.37 16.49 -3.21
CA PRO A 291 14.69 15.35 -3.82
C PRO A 291 13.23 15.31 -3.35
N MET A 292 12.37 14.76 -4.19
CA MET A 292 10.98 14.45 -3.87
C MET A 292 10.79 12.94 -3.96
N THR A 293 9.88 12.40 -3.15
CA THR A 293 9.54 10.98 -3.19
C THR A 293 8.82 10.66 -4.49
N VAL A 294 9.29 9.62 -5.18
CA VAL A 294 8.69 9.10 -6.41
C VAL A 294 8.37 7.64 -6.21
N ILE A 295 7.16 7.24 -6.58
CA ILE A 295 6.75 5.83 -6.64
C ILE A 295 6.18 5.52 -8.02
N VAL A 296 6.30 4.26 -8.43
CA VAL A 296 5.57 3.73 -9.59
C VAL A 296 4.54 2.75 -9.08
N ARG A 297 3.26 3.10 -9.23
CA ARG A 297 2.12 2.31 -8.75
C ARG A 297 1.21 1.97 -9.91
N ASP A 298 0.93 0.67 -10.07
CA ASP A 298 0.03 0.16 -11.13
C ASP A 298 0.43 0.69 -12.53
N GLY A 299 1.74 0.82 -12.77
CA GLY A 299 2.32 1.37 -14.00
C GLY A 299 2.34 2.90 -14.10
N SER A 300 1.70 3.63 -13.17
CA SER A 300 1.66 5.09 -13.15
C SER A 300 2.72 5.69 -12.23
N VAL A 301 3.29 6.83 -12.62
CA VAL A 301 4.27 7.58 -11.83
C VAL A 301 3.57 8.56 -10.91
N TRP A 302 3.95 8.54 -9.64
CA TRP A 302 3.45 9.43 -8.61
C TRP A 302 4.59 10.14 -7.89
N VAL A 303 4.43 11.44 -7.64
CA VAL A 303 5.44 12.25 -6.92
C VAL A 303 4.80 12.88 -5.70
N ALA A 304 5.37 12.68 -4.51
CA ALA A 304 4.83 13.26 -3.28
C ALA A 304 5.17 14.74 -3.18
N TYR A 305 4.21 15.54 -2.68
CA TYR A 305 4.45 16.94 -2.33
C TYR A 305 5.09 17.14 -0.95
N SER A 306 5.22 16.09 -0.13
CA SER A 306 5.57 16.22 1.28
C SER A 306 6.81 15.43 1.68
N ASP A 307 7.63 16.05 2.52
CA ASP A 307 8.17 15.43 3.73
C ASP A 307 7.46 16.05 4.95
#